data_AF-A0A345ZAY5-F1
#
_entry.id   AF-A0A345ZAY5-F1
#
_cell.length_a   1.000
_cell.length_b   1.000
_cell.length_c   1.000
_cell.angle_alpha   90.00
_cell.angle_beta   90.00
_cell.angle_gamma   90.00
#
_symmetry.space_group_name_H-M   'P 1'
#
loop_
_entity.id
_entity.type
_entity.pdbx_description
1 polymer ?
#
loop_
_entity_poly.entity_id
_entity_poly.type
_entity_poly.pdbx_seq_one_letter_code
_entity_poly.pdbx_strand_id
1 'polypeptide(L)'
;MNQRKLQKNRERRAERVHYKVQMSAAGKPRVIVFRSLTNIYAQLIDDVAGKTIVSSSTLTLKNAEGDKTAKARLVGMDLAKKAIEAGITEACFDRGRYLYHGRVKSVVDGLREAGLKI
;
A
#
# COMPACT_ATOMS: atom_id res chain seq x y z
N MET A 1 -10.28 -5.26 -27.08
CA MET A 1 -9.04 -5.39 -26.28
C MET A 1 -9.21 -6.57 -25.32
N ASN A 2 -8.40 -7.63 -25.42
CA ASN A 2 -8.59 -8.86 -24.64
C ASN A 2 -8.28 -8.62 -23.15
N GLN A 3 -9.30 -8.67 -22.30
CA GLN A 3 -9.19 -8.39 -20.86
C GLN A 3 -8.23 -9.33 -20.14
N ARG A 4 -8.21 -10.62 -20.51
CA ARG A 4 -7.30 -11.63 -19.91
C ARG A 4 -5.83 -11.28 -20.17
N LYS A 5 -5.51 -10.81 -21.38
CA LYS A 5 -4.14 -10.39 -21.73
C LYS A 5 -3.69 -9.18 -20.90
N LEU A 6 -4.57 -8.20 -20.68
CA LEU A 6 -4.26 -7.03 -19.86
C LEU A 6 -4.07 -7.38 -18.39
N GLN A 7 -4.90 -8.27 -17.87
CA GLN A 7 -4.78 -8.76 -16.51
C GLN A 7 -3.44 -9.49 -16.31
N LYS A 8 -3.09 -10.41 -17.21
CA LYS A 8 -1.79 -11.10 -17.18
C LYS A 8 -0.59 -10.14 -17.20
N ASN A 9 -0.67 -9.08 -18.01
CA ASN A 9 0.38 -8.05 -18.04
C ASN A 9 0.48 -7.24 -16.73
N ARG A 10 -0.66 -7.00 -16.08
CA ARG A 10 -0.73 -6.32 -14.78
C ARG A 10 -0.16 -7.19 -13.66
N GLU A 11 -0.50 -8.47 -13.64
CA GLU A 11 0.01 -9.47 -12.68
C GLU A 11 1.53 -9.61 -12.83
N ARG A 12 2.03 -9.84 -14.04
CA ARG A 12 3.47 -9.90 -14.32
C ARG A 12 4.22 -8.66 -13.83
N ARG A 13 3.64 -7.47 -13.98
CA ARG A 13 4.25 -6.23 -13.49
C ARG A 13 4.28 -6.20 -11.96
N ALA A 14 3.19 -6.59 -11.32
CA ALA A 14 3.09 -6.65 -9.86
C ALA A 14 4.12 -7.65 -9.30
N GLU A 15 4.18 -8.87 -9.83
CA GLU A 15 5.14 -9.91 -9.44
C GLU A 15 6.59 -9.43 -9.59
N ARG A 16 6.92 -8.79 -10.72
CA ARG A 16 8.27 -8.26 -10.95
C ARG A 16 8.66 -7.18 -9.94
N VAL A 17 7.73 -6.30 -9.57
CA VAL A 17 7.99 -5.27 -8.55
C VAL A 17 8.10 -5.91 -7.18
N HIS A 18 7.16 -6.78 -6.84
CA HIS A 18 7.13 -7.51 -5.58
C HIS A 18 8.44 -8.27 -5.33
N TYR A 19 8.92 -9.03 -6.32
CA TYR A 19 10.18 -9.75 -6.22
C TYR A 19 11.36 -8.82 -5.89
N LYS A 20 11.46 -7.66 -6.57
CA LYS A 20 12.52 -6.68 -6.27
C LYS A 20 12.43 -6.12 -4.85
N VAL A 21 11.21 -5.80 -4.40
CA VAL A 21 10.97 -5.30 -3.05
C VAL A 21 11.32 -6.36 -2.01
N GLN A 22 10.89 -7.61 -2.21
CA GLN A 22 11.18 -8.72 -1.31
C GLN A 22 12.69 -8.99 -1.18
N MET A 23 13.43 -8.96 -2.29
CA MET A 23 14.90 -9.08 -2.25
C MET A 23 15.57 -7.93 -1.48
N SER A 24 14.93 -6.76 -1.44
CA SER A 24 15.45 -5.57 -0.75
C SER A 24 14.90 -5.43 0.68
N ALA A 25 13.91 -6.25 1.06
CA ALA A 25 13.14 -6.06 2.28
C ALA A 25 13.94 -6.36 3.55
N ALA A 26 14.97 -7.21 3.48
CA ALA A 26 15.83 -7.57 4.62
C ALA A 26 15.01 -7.95 5.89
N GLY A 27 13.88 -8.65 5.71
CA GLY A 27 12.97 -9.04 6.79
C GLY A 27 11.97 -7.97 7.24
N LYS A 28 11.97 -6.77 6.64
CA LYS A 28 11.00 -5.71 6.93
C LYS A 28 9.64 -6.05 6.31
N PRO A 29 8.53 -5.79 7.05
CA PRO A 29 7.19 -5.91 6.50
C PRO A 29 6.98 -5.02 5.28
N ARG A 30 6.10 -5.45 4.37
CA ARG A 30 5.84 -4.76 3.10
C ARG A 30 4.49 -4.08 3.13
N VAL A 31 4.45 -2.82 2.71
CA VAL A 31 3.21 -2.09 2.47
C VAL A 31 2.79 -2.27 1.02
N ILE A 32 1.61 -2.82 0.78
CA ILE A 32 1.00 -2.94 -0.55
C ILE A 32 -0.22 -2.04 -0.68
N VAL A 33 -0.41 -1.46 -1.87
CA VAL A 33 -1.58 -0.64 -2.19
C VAL A 33 -2.41 -1.28 -3.30
N PHE A 34 -3.72 -1.37 -3.05
CA PHE A 34 -4.72 -1.72 -4.06
C PHE A 34 -5.66 -0.55 -4.33
N ARG A 35 -5.80 -0.20 -5.61
CA ARG A 35 -6.64 0.92 -6.05
C ARG A 35 -7.76 0.42 -6.95
N SER A 36 -8.99 0.65 -6.52
CA SER A 36 -10.18 0.49 -7.35
C SER A 36 -10.62 1.84 -7.95
N LEU A 37 -11.72 1.83 -8.71
CA LEU A 37 -12.31 3.04 -9.30
C LEU A 37 -12.71 4.05 -8.21
N THR A 38 -13.30 3.56 -7.12
CA THR A 38 -13.88 4.37 -6.04
C THR A 38 -12.97 4.42 -4.81
N ASN A 39 -12.41 3.28 -4.42
CA ASN A 39 -11.74 3.08 -3.14
C ASN A 39 -10.24 2.84 -3.29
N ILE A 40 -9.53 2.98 -2.18
CA ILE A 40 -8.12 2.58 -2.06
C ILE A 40 -7.94 1.84 -0.74
N TYR A 41 -7.07 0.84 -0.79
CA TYR A 41 -6.77 -0.08 0.29
C TYR A 41 -5.25 -0.14 0.42
N ALA A 42 -4.78 -0.14 1.66
CA ALA A 42 -3.38 -0.31 1.99
C ALA A 42 -3.26 -1.38 3.09
N GLN A 43 -2.26 -2.24 2.97
CA GLN A 43 -2.01 -3.33 3.90
C GLN A 43 -0.53 -3.39 4.22
N LEU A 44 -0.21 -3.69 5.46
CA LEU A 44 1.14 -4.04 5.91
C LEU A 44 1.19 -5.55 6.13
N ILE A 45 2.07 -6.23 5.42
CA ILE A 45 2.16 -7.68 5.37
C ILE A 45 3.54 -8.13 5.82
N ASP A 46 3.58 -9.14 6.68
CA ASP A 46 4.78 -9.92 6.94
C ASP A 46 4.85 -11.05 5.90
N ASP A 47 5.79 -10.93 4.96
CA ASP A 47 5.97 -11.92 3.89
C ASP A 47 6.65 -13.22 4.41
N VAL A 48 7.28 -13.21 5.59
CA VAL A 48 7.87 -14.41 6.22
C VAL A 48 6.79 -15.22 6.91
N ALA A 49 5.96 -14.57 7.73
CA ALA A 49 4.83 -15.22 8.41
C ALA A 49 3.61 -15.42 7.49
N GLY A 50 3.59 -14.80 6.30
CA GLY A 50 2.45 -14.83 5.38
C GLY A 50 1.19 -14.15 5.94
N LYS A 51 1.34 -13.21 6.88
CA LYS A 51 0.24 -12.61 7.65
C LYS A 51 0.11 -11.12 7.40
N THR A 52 -1.11 -10.64 7.22
CA THR A 52 -1.39 -9.20 7.27
C THR A 52 -1.38 -8.72 8.71
N ILE A 53 -0.51 -7.75 9.00
CA ILE A 53 -0.34 -7.20 10.35
C ILE A 53 -1.40 -6.14 10.59
N VAL A 54 -1.47 -5.15 9.68
CA VAL A 54 -2.45 -4.07 9.74
C VAL A 54 -3.00 -3.78 8.36
N SER A 55 -4.24 -3.26 8.32
CA SER A 55 -4.88 -2.84 7.08
C SER A 55 -5.71 -1.57 7.29
N SER A 56 -5.80 -0.78 6.23
CA SER A 56 -6.62 0.43 6.19
C SER A 56 -7.21 0.63 4.80
N SER A 57 -8.39 1.21 4.74
CA SER A 57 -9.08 1.50 3.50
C SER A 57 -10.01 2.69 3.62
N THR A 58 -10.41 3.24 2.47
CA THR A 58 -11.46 4.27 2.44
C THR A 58 -12.83 3.74 2.87
N LEU A 59 -13.06 2.43 2.86
CA LEU A 59 -14.30 1.84 3.38
C LEU A 59 -14.33 1.79 4.90
N THR A 60 -13.18 1.54 5.53
CA THR A 60 -13.05 1.55 6.99
C THR A 60 -13.03 2.98 7.54
N LEU A 61 -12.46 3.92 6.79
CA LEU A 61 -12.45 5.35 7.09
C LEU A 61 -13.70 6.05 6.51
N LYS A 62 -14.89 5.68 7.02
CA LYS A 62 -16.20 6.14 6.50
C LYS A 62 -16.35 7.67 6.45
N ASN A 63 -15.59 8.41 7.26
CA ASN A 63 -15.66 9.88 7.38
C ASN A 63 -14.49 10.61 6.71
N ALA A 64 -13.77 9.96 5.80
CA ALA A 64 -12.74 10.64 5.02
C ALA A 64 -13.42 11.60 4.02
N GLU A 65 -13.32 12.90 4.24
CA GLU A 65 -13.84 13.92 3.33
C GLU A 65 -12.80 14.31 2.26
N GLY A 66 -13.29 14.94 1.18
CA GLY A 66 -12.46 15.43 0.07
C GLY A 66 -12.18 14.42 -1.05
N ASP A 67 -11.25 14.82 -1.91
CA ASP A 67 -10.92 14.15 -3.17
C ASP A 67 -10.32 12.75 -2.95
N LYS A 68 -10.33 11.92 -4.00
CA LYS A 68 -9.73 10.57 -3.95
C LYS A 68 -8.25 10.56 -3.56
N THR A 69 -7.56 11.67 -3.76
CA THR A 69 -6.14 11.87 -3.42
C THR A 69 -5.96 12.20 -1.94
N ALA A 70 -6.81 13.09 -1.40
CA ALA A 70 -6.85 13.40 0.03
C ALA A 70 -7.24 12.16 0.85
N LYS A 71 -8.27 11.43 0.42
CA LYS A 71 -8.67 10.14 1.00
C LYS A 71 -7.53 9.11 1.02
N ALA A 72 -6.71 9.08 -0.03
CA ALA A 72 -5.57 8.17 -0.10
C ALA A 72 -4.48 8.53 0.93
N ARG A 73 -4.23 9.82 1.15
CA ARG A 73 -3.31 10.30 2.18
C ARG A 73 -3.78 9.89 3.58
N LEU A 74 -5.07 10.07 3.88
CA LEU A 74 -5.66 9.65 5.16
C LEU A 74 -5.53 8.14 5.41
N VAL A 75 -5.73 7.31 4.40
CA VAL A 75 -5.49 5.85 4.49
C VAL A 75 -4.03 5.55 4.84
N GLY A 76 -3.07 6.28 4.24
CA GLY A 76 -1.65 6.14 4.57
C GLY A 76 -1.37 6.51 6.02
N MET A 77 -1.88 7.64 6.49
CA MET A 77 -1.69 8.10 7.87
C MET A 77 -2.29 7.12 8.89
N ASP A 78 -3.50 6.62 8.66
CA ASP A 78 -4.16 5.64 9.53
C ASP A 78 -3.40 4.31 9.58
N LEU A 79 -2.92 3.82 8.44
CA LEU A 79 -2.11 2.60 8.39
C LEU A 79 -0.80 2.74 9.17
N ALA A 80 -0.10 3.87 9.02
CA ALA A 80 1.15 4.13 9.73
C ALA A 80 0.94 4.23 11.25
N LYS A 81 -0.12 4.88 11.72
CA LYS A 81 -0.46 4.92 13.15
C LYS A 81 -0.66 3.51 13.71
N LYS A 82 -1.46 2.69 13.03
CA LYS A 82 -1.68 1.28 13.40
C LYS A 82 -0.40 0.45 13.36
N ALA A 83 0.48 0.71 12.39
CA ALA A 83 1.76 0.02 12.28
C ALA A 83 2.67 0.35 13.47
N ILE A 84 2.74 1.63 13.86
CA ILE A 84 3.53 2.08 15.00
C ILE A 84 2.96 1.53 16.31
N GLU A 85 1.63 1.50 16.47
CA GLU A 85 0.96 0.85 17.60
C GLU A 85 1.27 -0.65 17.67
N ALA A 86 1.45 -1.31 16.52
CA ALA A 86 1.89 -2.69 16.42
C ALA A 86 3.42 -2.86 16.57
N GLY A 87 4.17 -1.80 16.90
CA GLY A 87 5.61 -1.82 17.12
C GLY A 87 6.48 -1.78 15.85
N ILE A 88 5.89 -1.46 14.69
CA ILE A 88 6.61 -1.45 13.40
C ILE A 88 6.94 -0.03 13.00
N THR A 89 8.24 0.27 12.96
CA THR A 89 8.78 1.60 12.62
C THR A 89 9.31 1.70 11.19
N GLU A 90 9.61 0.56 10.56
CA GLU A 90 10.17 0.51 9.21
C GLU A 90 9.44 -0.53 8.36
N ALA A 91 9.16 -0.18 7.11
CA ALA A 91 8.53 -1.06 6.15
C ALA A 91 9.04 -0.78 4.74
N CYS A 92 8.85 -1.70 3.81
CA CYS A 92 9.17 -1.49 2.40
C CYS A 92 7.91 -1.22 1.58
N PHE A 93 7.98 -0.25 0.65
CA PHE A 93 6.83 0.06 -0.20
C PHE A 93 6.77 -0.82 -1.46
N ASP A 94 5.62 -1.44 -1.67
CA ASP A 94 5.28 -2.15 -2.91
C ASP A 94 4.11 -1.48 -3.62
N ARG A 95 4.44 -0.76 -4.70
CA ARG A 95 3.47 -0.12 -5.60
C ARG A 95 2.67 -1.11 -6.46
N GLY A 96 3.04 -2.38 -6.45
CA GLY A 96 2.47 -3.44 -7.29
C GLY A 96 2.45 -3.08 -8.78
N ARG A 97 1.28 -3.22 -9.40
CA ARG A 97 1.08 -2.93 -10.82
C ARG A 97 0.97 -1.45 -11.16
N TYR A 98 0.86 -0.56 -10.17
CA TYR A 98 0.59 0.85 -10.37
C TYR A 98 1.87 1.67 -10.58
N LEU A 99 1.73 2.84 -11.19
CA LEU A 99 2.80 3.84 -11.22
C LEU A 99 2.85 4.57 -9.88
N TYR A 100 4.04 4.96 -9.46
CA TYR A 100 4.22 5.83 -8.30
C TYR A 100 3.79 7.25 -8.66
N HIS A 101 2.49 7.51 -8.61
CA HIS A 101 1.89 8.78 -8.98
C HIS A 101 0.50 8.95 -8.36
N GLY A 102 0.02 10.20 -8.31
CA GLY A 102 -1.30 10.56 -7.80
C GLY A 102 -1.62 9.86 -6.48
N ARG A 103 -2.75 9.15 -6.43
CA ARG A 103 -3.24 8.44 -5.24
C ARG A 103 -2.21 7.49 -4.61
N VAL A 104 -1.37 6.82 -5.41
CA VAL A 104 -0.37 5.86 -4.87
C VAL A 104 0.75 6.61 -4.15
N LYS A 105 1.21 7.73 -4.74
CA LYS A 105 2.17 8.62 -4.11
C LYS A 105 1.60 9.21 -2.82
N SER A 106 0.34 9.65 -2.85
CA SER A 106 -0.31 10.25 -1.67
C SER A 106 -0.47 9.29 -0.49
N VAL A 107 -0.64 7.99 -0.72
CA VAL A 107 -0.58 6.99 0.37
C VAL A 107 0.81 7.03 1.04
N VAL A 108 1.88 7.05 0.25
CA VAL A 108 3.26 7.07 0.77
C VAL A 108 3.58 8.38 1.48
N ASP A 109 3.12 9.51 0.95
CA ASP A 109 3.26 10.79 1.62
C ASP A 109 2.58 10.74 3.01
N GLY A 110 1.36 10.19 3.10
CA GLY A 110 0.65 10.00 4.37
C GLY A 110 1.33 9.03 5.34
N LEU A 111 1.94 7.95 4.84
CA LEU A 111 2.70 7.01 5.68
C LEU A 111 3.92 7.68 6.31
N ARG A 112 4.65 8.47 5.52
CA ARG A 112 5.84 9.20 5.97
C ARG A 112 5.49 10.29 6.98
N GLU A 113 4.41 11.03 6.75
CA GLU A 113 3.93 12.07 7.68
C GLU A 113 3.55 11.51 9.05
N ALA A 114 3.00 10.30 9.08
CA ALA A 114 2.65 9.62 10.32
C ALA A 114 3.84 8.88 10.97
N GLY A 115 5.06 9.02 10.43
CA GLY A 115 6.30 8.57 11.07
C GLY A 115 6.77 7.16 10.70
N LEU A 116 6.06 6.45 9.80
CA LEU A 116 6.53 5.15 9.32
C LEU A 116 7.64 5.36 8.27
N LYS A 117 8.81 4.74 8.47
CA LYS A 117 9.94 4.84 7.55
C LYS A 117 9.76 3.88 6.37
N ILE A 118 9.67 4.44 5.16
CA ILE A 118 9.41 3.71 3.90
C ILE A 118 10.18 4.30 2.71
#